data_AF-A0A0M3DIA6-F1
#
_entry.id   AF-A0A0M3DIA6-F1
#
_cell.length_a   1.000
_cell.length_b   1.000
_cell.length_c   1.000
_cell.angle_alpha   90.00
_cell.angle_beta   90.00
_cell.angle_gamma   90.00
#
_symmetry.space_group_name_H-M   'P 1'
#
loop_
_entity.id
_entity.type
_entity.pdbx_description
1 polymer ?
#
loop_
_entity_poly.entity_id
_entity_poly.type
_entity_poly.pdbx_seq_one_letter_code
_entity_poly.pdbx_strand_id
1 'polypeptide(L)'
;MLRKFTIIIFMTLIIFTSNMNFSHAISIAAPDSVSNQYIQDLEIIDNYMYLLTKAVIMGNYKEDEINKNIKFIETLINDLNIKVSKLSQEDTDAILAMQSILNLYKISLMKIQSYLETKDPDNLIDAINAFSLASNASKELGKIISDTGK
;
A
#
# COMPACT_ATOMS: atom_id res chain seq x y z
N MET A 1 37.88 6.59 23.61
CA MET A 1 37.32 5.85 22.45
C MET A 1 36.15 4.94 22.82
N LEU A 2 36.18 4.22 23.96
CA LEU A 2 35.10 3.31 24.38
C LEU A 2 33.69 3.93 24.33
N ARG A 3 33.50 5.15 24.86
CA ARG A 3 32.18 5.79 24.93
C ARG A 3 31.52 6.01 23.56
N LYS A 4 32.32 6.28 22.51
CA LYS A 4 31.80 6.43 21.13
C LYS A 4 31.42 5.07 20.53
N PHE A 5 32.17 4.02 20.86
CA PHE A 5 31.90 2.66 20.41
C PHE A 5 30.61 2.11 21.05
N THR A 6 30.38 2.40 22.33
CA THR A 6 29.14 2.03 23.04
C THR A 6 27.90 2.65 22.39
N ILE A 7 27.97 3.93 21.99
CA ILE A 7 26.84 4.62 21.34
C ILE A 7 26.51 3.99 19.98
N ILE A 8 27.53 3.65 19.19
CA ILE A 8 27.36 3.00 17.89
C ILE A 8 26.70 1.62 18.05
N ILE A 9 27.13 0.84 19.03
CA ILE A 9 26.55 -0.48 19.35
C ILE A 9 25.09 -0.34 19.77
N PHE A 10 24.75 0.64 20.62
CA PHE A 10 23.36 0.88 21.02
C PHE A 10 22.46 1.31 19.86
N MET A 11 22.95 2.18 18.96
CA MET A 11 22.20 2.56 17.77
C MET A 11 21.95 1.38 16.84
N THR A 12 22.94 0.51 16.63
CA THR A 12 22.78 -0.70 15.80
C THR A 12 21.84 -1.71 16.44
N LEU A 13 21.88 -1.89 17.76
CA LEU A 13 20.94 -2.74 18.49
C LEU A 13 19.49 -2.23 18.40
N ILE A 14 19.25 -0.93 18.55
CA ILE A 14 17.92 -0.34 18.42
C ILE A 14 17.37 -0.56 17.00
N ILE A 15 18.18 -0.35 15.97
CA ILE A 15 17.78 -0.60 14.58
C ILE A 15 17.50 -2.10 14.36
N PHE A 16 18.29 -2.99 14.95
CA PHE A 16 18.10 -4.43 14.82
C PHE A 16 16.82 -4.93 15.52
N THR A 17 16.56 -4.50 16.76
CA THR A 17 15.33 -4.88 17.50
C THR A 17 14.08 -4.27 16.91
N SER A 18 14.17 -3.08 16.30
CA SER A 18 13.04 -2.46 15.58
C SER A 18 12.63 -3.28 14.34
N ASN A 19 13.58 -3.99 13.71
CA ASN A 19 13.29 -4.90 12.60
C ASN A 19 12.73 -6.27 13.05
N MET A 20 13.03 -6.72 14.27
CA MET A 20 12.54 -8.01 14.78
C MET A 20 11.02 -8.03 15.02
N ASN A 21 10.42 -6.88 15.37
CA ASN A 21 8.96 -6.76 15.46
C ASN A 21 8.25 -6.83 14.10
N PHE A 22 8.97 -6.64 12.99
CA PHE A 22 8.43 -6.82 11.64
C PHE A 22 8.37 -8.30 11.24
N SER A 23 9.30 -9.12 11.74
CA SER A 23 9.35 -10.56 11.40
C SER A 23 8.22 -11.37 12.03
N HIS A 24 7.66 -10.95 13.17
CA HIS A 24 6.51 -11.63 13.78
C HIS A 24 5.18 -11.32 13.09
N ALA A 25 5.08 -10.21 12.35
CA ALA A 25 3.97 -9.96 11.43
C ALA A 25 4.08 -10.79 10.13
N ILE A 26 5.22 -11.47 9.91
CA ILE A 26 5.49 -12.40 8.80
C ILE A 26 5.27 -13.87 9.26
N SER A 27 4.48 -14.12 10.31
CA SER A 27 3.88 -15.45 10.46
C SER A 27 2.78 -15.57 9.40
N ILE A 28 3.15 -16.08 8.23
CA ILE A 28 2.19 -16.52 7.23
C ILE A 28 1.44 -17.70 7.84
N ALA A 29 0.32 -17.43 8.51
CA ALA A 29 -0.72 -18.43 8.63
C ALA A 29 -1.09 -18.78 7.18
N ALA A 30 -1.02 -20.07 6.84
CA ALA A 30 -1.48 -20.52 5.53
C ALA A 30 -2.88 -19.95 5.29
N PRO A 31 -3.15 -19.28 4.16
CA PRO A 31 -4.46 -18.68 3.93
C PRO A 31 -5.49 -19.79 4.01
N ASP A 32 -6.53 -19.60 4.83
CA ASP A 32 -7.73 -20.41 4.73
C ASP A 32 -8.19 -20.36 3.27
N SER A 33 -8.48 -21.53 2.71
CA SER A 33 -8.60 -21.78 1.27
C SER A 33 -9.89 -21.22 0.62
N VAL A 34 -10.32 -20.04 1.05
CA VAL A 34 -11.28 -19.21 0.32
C VAL A 34 -10.51 -17.98 -0.14
N SER A 35 -9.79 -18.11 -1.25
CA SER A 35 -9.00 -17.01 -1.78
C SER A 35 -9.93 -15.97 -2.41
N ASN A 36 -10.42 -15.05 -1.58
CA ASN A 36 -11.30 -13.98 -2.04
C ASN A 36 -10.53 -13.12 -3.06
N GLN A 37 -10.98 -13.13 -4.32
CA GLN A 37 -10.30 -12.46 -5.44
C GLN A 37 -10.14 -10.94 -5.19
N TYR A 38 -11.08 -10.32 -4.47
CA TYR A 38 -10.99 -8.89 -4.14
C TYR A 38 -9.83 -8.59 -3.20
N ILE A 39 -9.56 -9.48 -2.24
CA ILE A 39 -8.39 -9.34 -1.34
C ILE A 39 -7.10 -9.49 -2.14
N GLN A 40 -7.02 -10.48 -3.03
CA GLN A 40 -5.84 -10.67 -3.88
C GLN A 40 -5.58 -9.47 -4.80
N ASP A 41 -6.64 -8.95 -5.42
CA ASP A 41 -6.53 -7.76 -6.28
C ASP A 41 -6.05 -6.54 -5.47
N LEU A 42 -6.52 -6.36 -4.22
CA LEU A 42 -6.04 -5.31 -3.31
C LEU A 42 -4.58 -5.51 -2.91
N GLU A 43 -4.14 -6.72 -2.60
CA GLU A 43 -2.75 -7.04 -2.28
C GLU A 43 -1.82 -6.75 -3.47
N ILE A 44 -2.27 -7.04 -4.69
CA ILE A 44 -1.52 -6.70 -5.90
C ILE A 44 -1.37 -5.17 -5.99
N ILE A 45 -2.46 -4.41 -5.84
CA ILE A 45 -2.41 -2.94 -5.87
C ILE A 45 -1.48 -2.39 -4.78
N ASP A 46 -1.60 -2.86 -3.53
CA ASP A 46 -0.77 -2.45 -2.39
C ASP A 46 0.73 -2.65 -2.69
N ASN A 47 1.09 -3.83 -3.20
CA ASN A 47 2.46 -4.16 -3.56
C ASN A 47 3.03 -3.24 -4.65
N TYR A 48 2.27 -2.97 -5.72
CA TYR A 48 2.72 -2.07 -6.77
C TYR A 48 2.79 -0.61 -6.28
N MET A 49 1.85 -0.18 -5.44
CA MET A 49 1.90 1.14 -4.79
C MET A 49 3.12 1.29 -3.88
N TYR A 50 3.45 0.25 -3.11
CA TYR A 50 4.67 0.22 -2.29
C TYR A 50 5.92 0.37 -3.15
N LEU A 51 6.03 -0.41 -4.23
CA LEU A 51 7.19 -0.36 -5.13
C LEU A 51 7.33 1.00 -5.82
N LEU A 52 6.22 1.57 -6.29
CA LEU A 52 6.18 2.91 -6.87
C LEU A 52 6.65 3.96 -5.86
N THR A 53 6.02 3.98 -4.68
CA THR A 53 6.34 4.94 -3.61
C THR A 53 7.81 4.85 -3.21
N LYS A 54 8.32 3.62 -3.03
CA LYS A 54 9.73 3.38 -2.72
C LYS A 54 10.66 3.90 -3.82
N ALA A 55 10.36 3.64 -5.08
CA ALA A 55 11.16 4.13 -6.20
C ALA A 55 11.21 5.66 -6.23
N VAL A 56 10.07 6.31 -6.04
CA VAL A 56 9.95 7.78 -6.00
C VAL A 56 10.76 8.36 -4.84
N ILE A 57 10.65 7.80 -3.63
CA ILE A 57 11.42 8.22 -2.45
C ILE A 57 12.93 8.08 -2.68
N MET A 58 13.35 6.97 -3.28
CA MET A 58 14.77 6.70 -3.54
C MET A 58 15.36 7.61 -4.63
N GLY A 59 14.52 8.33 -5.38
CA GLY A 59 14.97 9.18 -6.50
C GLY A 59 15.61 8.41 -7.65
N ASN A 60 15.54 7.07 -7.64
CA ASN A 60 16.19 6.21 -8.61
C ASN A 60 15.16 5.64 -9.59
N TYR A 61 14.68 6.49 -10.50
CA TYR A 61 13.72 6.11 -11.53
C TYR A 61 13.95 6.89 -12.82
N LYS A 62 13.61 6.27 -13.94
CA LYS A 62 13.41 6.99 -15.20
C LYS A 62 11.97 7.45 -15.29
N GLU A 63 11.75 8.66 -15.76
CA GLU A 63 10.42 9.26 -15.85
C GLU A 63 9.45 8.41 -16.68
N ASP A 64 9.90 7.89 -17.83
CA ASP A 64 9.09 6.99 -18.67
C ASP A 64 8.71 5.67 -17.96
N GLU A 65 9.60 5.14 -17.13
CA GLU A 65 9.35 3.91 -16.36
C GLU A 65 8.35 4.17 -15.24
N ILE A 66 8.49 5.30 -14.54
CA ILE A 66 7.58 5.66 -13.45
C ILE A 66 6.17 5.98 -13.98
N ASN A 67 6.07 6.65 -15.14
CA ASN A 67 4.79 6.93 -15.79
C ASN A 67 4.08 5.65 -16.24
N LYS A 68 4.82 4.63 -16.69
CA LYS A 68 4.25 3.31 -16.99
C LYS A 68 3.72 2.62 -15.75
N ASN A 69 4.48 2.65 -14.65
CA ASN A 69 4.05 2.06 -13.38
C ASN A 69 2.79 2.73 -12.83
N ILE A 70 2.71 4.06 -12.91
CA ILE A 70 1.52 4.81 -12.50
C ILE A 70 0.29 4.37 -13.31
N LYS A 71 0.37 4.37 -14.65
CA LYS A 71 -0.74 3.94 -15.52
C LYS A 71 -1.15 2.49 -15.28
N PHE A 72 -0.18 1.62 -15.00
CA PHE A 72 -0.45 0.24 -14.68
C PHE A 72 -1.27 0.13 -13.38
N ILE A 73 -0.89 0.85 -12.32
CA ILE A 73 -1.64 0.84 -11.06
C ILE A 73 -3.02 1.49 -11.24
N GLU A 74 -3.14 2.59 -11.98
CA GLU A 74 -4.44 3.19 -12.33
C GLU A 74 -5.36 2.17 -13.00
N THR A 75 -4.81 1.33 -13.89
CA THR A 75 -5.55 0.26 -14.56
C THR A 75 -6.04 -0.78 -13.56
N LEU A 76 -5.18 -1.27 -12.67
CA LEU A 76 -5.55 -2.22 -11.62
C LEU A 76 -6.66 -1.67 -10.70
N ILE A 77 -6.54 -0.41 -10.28
CA ILE A 77 -7.54 0.27 -9.45
C ILE A 77 -8.87 0.40 -10.19
N ASN A 78 -8.85 0.75 -11.48
CA ASN A 78 -10.06 0.90 -12.27
C ASN A 78 -10.75 -0.45 -12.52
N ASP A 79 -9.98 -1.49 -12.83
CA ASP A 79 -10.47 -2.84 -13.02
C ASP A 79 -11.15 -3.36 -11.74
N LEU A 80 -10.51 -3.17 -10.58
CA LEU A 80 -11.11 -3.55 -9.31
C LEU A 80 -12.36 -2.73 -8.98
N ASN A 81 -12.37 -1.42 -9.23
CA ASN A 81 -13.59 -0.61 -9.08
C ASN A 81 -14.76 -1.12 -9.95
N ILE A 82 -14.48 -1.55 -11.19
CA ILE A 82 -15.49 -2.13 -12.08
C ILE A 82 -16.02 -3.45 -11.50
N LYS A 83 -15.15 -4.31 -10.95
CA LYS A 83 -15.58 -5.55 -10.28
C LYS A 83 -16.46 -5.24 -9.07
N VAL A 84 -16.05 -4.30 -8.23
CA VAL A 84 -16.79 -3.86 -7.03
C VAL A 84 -18.17 -3.30 -7.39
N SER A 85 -18.29 -2.53 -8.48
CA SER A 85 -19.59 -1.98 -8.91
C SER A 85 -20.63 -3.02 -9.34
N LYS A 86 -20.20 -4.28 -9.54
CA LYS A 86 -21.07 -5.40 -9.93
C LYS A 86 -21.53 -6.24 -8.75
N LEU A 87 -21.05 -5.94 -7.54
CA LEU A 87 -21.48 -6.62 -6.32
C LEU A 87 -22.95 -6.31 -6.00
N SER A 88 -23.57 -7.21 -5.25
CA SER A 88 -24.96 -7.07 -4.85
C SER A 88 -25.11 -5.97 -3.79
N GLN A 89 -26.32 -5.44 -3.62
CA GLN A 89 -26.60 -4.50 -2.52
C GLN A 89 -26.47 -5.16 -1.14
N GLU A 90 -26.53 -6.48 -1.05
CA GLU A 90 -26.32 -7.22 0.21
C GLU A 90 -24.86 -7.13 0.68
N ASP A 91 -23.92 -6.88 -0.25
CA ASP A 91 -22.49 -6.67 0.02
C ASP A 91 -22.12 -5.20 0.29
N THR A 92 -23.08 -4.35 0.69
CA THR A 92 -22.89 -2.89 0.82
C THR A 92 -21.67 -2.51 1.66
N ASP A 93 -21.46 -3.15 2.81
CA ASP A 93 -20.34 -2.82 3.71
C ASP A 93 -18.98 -3.03 3.05
N ALA A 94 -18.85 -4.09 2.27
CA ALA A 94 -17.62 -4.39 1.55
C ALA A 94 -17.45 -3.53 0.29
N ILE A 95 -18.54 -3.20 -0.40
CA ILE A 95 -18.51 -2.20 -1.49
C ILE A 95 -17.94 -0.88 -0.95
N LEU A 96 -18.46 -0.41 0.18
CA LEU A 96 -18.00 0.83 0.80
C LEU A 96 -16.55 0.73 1.29
N ALA A 97 -16.16 -0.40 1.89
CA ALA A 97 -14.79 -0.64 2.30
C ALA A 97 -13.81 -0.59 1.11
N MET A 98 -14.11 -1.32 0.04
CA MET A 98 -13.26 -1.35 -1.16
C MET A 98 -13.19 0.00 -1.85
N GLN A 99 -14.31 0.71 -2.00
CA GLN A 99 -14.32 2.06 -2.57
C GLN A 99 -13.45 3.02 -1.75
N SER A 100 -13.52 2.94 -0.42
CA SER A 100 -12.71 3.77 0.48
C SER A 100 -11.21 3.50 0.29
N ILE A 101 -10.81 2.22 0.28
CA ILE A 101 -9.41 1.82 0.06
C ILE A 101 -8.92 2.28 -1.32
N LEU A 102 -9.69 2.01 -2.38
CA LEU A 102 -9.32 2.36 -3.75
C LEU A 102 -9.20 3.87 -3.94
N ASN A 103 -10.07 4.66 -3.30
CA ASN A 103 -9.98 6.12 -3.36
C ASN A 103 -8.73 6.65 -2.65
N LEU A 104 -8.31 6.05 -1.53
CA LEU A 104 -7.06 6.41 -0.87
C LEU A 104 -5.83 6.09 -1.75
N TYR A 105 -5.81 4.93 -2.43
CA TYR A 105 -4.76 4.64 -3.41
C TYR A 105 -4.74 5.64 -4.58
N LYS A 106 -5.91 6.03 -5.10
CA LYS A 106 -6.01 7.07 -6.14
C LYS A 106 -5.44 8.41 -5.68
N ILE A 107 -5.80 8.84 -4.47
CA ILE A 107 -5.28 10.09 -3.89
C ILE A 107 -3.75 10.02 -3.78
N SER A 108 -3.22 8.89 -3.30
CA SER A 108 -1.77 8.68 -3.23
C SER A 108 -1.10 8.80 -4.61
N LEU A 109 -1.64 8.14 -5.65
CA LEU A 109 -1.13 8.26 -7.02
C LEU A 109 -1.15 9.70 -7.54
N MET A 110 -2.26 10.41 -7.36
CA MET A 110 -2.39 11.81 -7.78
C MET A 110 -1.33 12.70 -7.11
N LYS A 111 -1.04 12.43 -5.83
CA LYS A 111 -0.01 13.14 -5.07
C LYS A 111 1.40 12.78 -5.50
N ILE A 112 1.66 11.51 -5.87
CA ILE A 112 2.92 11.11 -6.51
C ILE A 112 3.10 11.86 -7.84
N GLN A 113 2.07 11.88 -8.71
CA GLN A 113 2.11 12.62 -9.98
C GLN A 113 2.40 14.11 -9.74
N SER A 114 1.69 14.73 -8.79
CA SER A 114 1.90 16.13 -8.41
C SER A 114 3.34 16.40 -7.94
N TYR A 115 3.91 15.50 -7.12
CA TYR A 115 5.32 15.59 -6.72
C TYR A 115 6.26 15.44 -7.92
N LEU A 116 6.00 14.52 -8.84
CA LEU A 116 6.85 14.33 -10.02
C LEU A 116 6.91 15.58 -10.90
N GLU A 117 5.80 16.30 -11.02
CA GLU A 117 5.68 17.54 -11.80
C GLU A 117 6.29 18.75 -11.07
N THR A 118 5.96 18.93 -9.80
CA THR A 118 6.28 20.16 -9.04
C THR A 118 7.56 20.07 -8.23
N LYS A 119 8.01 18.85 -7.92
CA LYS A 119 9.06 18.53 -6.94
C LYS A 119 8.77 19.06 -5.52
N ASP A 120 7.52 19.40 -5.23
CA ASP A 120 7.08 19.86 -3.92
C ASP A 120 7.05 18.69 -2.92
N PRO A 121 7.92 18.68 -1.89
CA PRO A 121 8.01 17.59 -0.93
C PRO A 121 6.70 17.35 -0.14
N ASP A 122 5.83 18.36 0.01
CA ASP A 122 4.56 18.20 0.70
C ASP A 122 3.63 17.24 -0.07
N ASN A 123 3.68 17.27 -1.40
CA ASN A 123 2.95 16.30 -2.23
C ASN A 123 3.48 14.86 -2.05
N LEU A 124 4.79 14.69 -1.84
CA LEU A 124 5.35 13.36 -1.55
C LEU A 124 4.94 12.85 -0.16
N ILE A 125 4.95 13.73 0.84
CA ILE A 125 4.50 13.40 2.21
C ILE A 125 3.02 13.00 2.18
N ASP A 126 2.17 13.80 1.53
CA ASP A 126 0.75 13.50 1.36
C ASP A 126 0.51 12.16 0.66
N ALA A 127 1.30 11.87 -0.39
CA ALA A 127 1.22 10.59 -1.10
C ALA A 127 1.52 9.41 -0.19
N ILE A 128 2.58 9.50 0.62
CA ILE A 128 2.98 8.45 1.57
C ILE A 128 1.91 8.26 2.64
N ASN A 129 1.35 9.35 3.17
CA ASN A 129 0.28 9.29 4.17
C ASN A 129 -0.97 8.62 3.60
N ALA A 130 -1.42 9.02 2.41
CA ALA A 130 -2.57 8.42 1.75
C ALA A 130 -2.34 6.92 1.44
N PHE A 131 -1.15 6.55 0.97
CA PHE A 131 -0.77 5.15 0.75
C PHE A 131 -0.79 4.35 2.06
N SER A 132 -0.19 4.87 3.14
CA SER A 132 -0.18 4.19 4.44
C SER A 132 -1.60 3.98 4.98
N LEU A 133 -2.48 4.97 4.82
CA LEU A 133 -3.89 4.83 5.21
C LEU A 133 -4.59 3.75 4.37
N ALA A 134 -4.36 3.73 3.05
CA ALA A 134 -4.93 2.70 2.17
C ALA A 134 -4.45 1.29 2.55
N SER A 135 -3.14 1.11 2.76
CA SER A 135 -2.53 -0.18 3.12
C SER A 135 -3.05 -0.71 4.46
N ASN A 136 -3.18 0.19 5.46
CA ASN A 136 -3.73 -0.18 6.76
C ASN A 136 -5.22 -0.52 6.65
N ALA A 137 -6.01 0.30 5.97
CA ALA A 137 -7.43 0.05 5.74
C ALA A 137 -7.66 -1.27 4.98
N SER A 138 -6.80 -1.60 4.00
CA SER A 138 -6.86 -2.86 3.27
C SER A 138 -6.70 -4.08 4.19
N LYS A 139 -5.86 -3.98 5.22
CA LYS A 139 -5.65 -5.04 6.21
C LYS A 139 -6.81 -5.12 7.20
N GLU A 140 -7.23 -3.98 7.74
CA GLU A 140 -8.27 -3.92 8.78
C GLU A 140 -9.66 -4.29 8.24
N LEU A 141 -9.99 -3.81 7.04
CA LEU A 141 -11.28 -4.07 6.39
C LEU A 141 -11.26 -5.38 5.57
N GLY A 142 -10.11 -6.05 5.47
CA GLY A 142 -9.96 -7.30 4.73
C GLY A 142 -10.92 -8.39 5.20
N LYS A 143 -11.28 -8.41 6.50
CA LYS A 143 -12.29 -9.35 7.01
C LYS A 143 -13.69 -9.07 6.44
N ILE A 144 -14.12 -7.81 6.42
CA ILE A 144 -15.41 -7.38 5.85
C ILE A 144 -15.46 -7.75 4.37
N ILE A 145 -14.35 -7.56 3.66
CA ILE A 145 -14.23 -7.90 2.25
C ILE A 145 -14.23 -9.42 2.04
N SER A 146 -13.58 -10.19 2.91
CA SER A 146 -13.46 -11.66 2.78
C SER A 146 -14.81 -12.38 2.76
N ASP A 147 -15.82 -11.78 3.37
CA ASP A 147 -17.16 -12.35 3.48
C ASP A 147 -18.05 -12.11 2.24
N THR A 148 -17.59 -11.33 1.27
CA THR A 148 -18.35 -11.04 0.03
C THR A 148 -18.24 -12.07 -1.08
N GLY A 149 -19.26 -12.09 -1.94
CA GLY A 149 -19.28 -12.94 -3.14
C GLY A 149 -19.46 -14.43 -2.83
N LYS A 150 -20.01 -14.74 -1.66
CA LYS A 150 -20.47 -16.08 -1.26
C LYS A 150 -21.87 -16.37 -1.81
#